data_AF-A0AAW1W2R6-F1
#
_entry.id   AF-A0AAW1W2R6-F1
#
_cell.length_a   1.000
_cell.length_b   1.000
_cell.length_c   1.000
_cell.angle_alpha   90.00
_cell.angle_beta   90.00
_cell.angle_gamma   90.00
#
_symmetry.space_group_name_H-M   'P 1'
#
loop_
_entity.id
_entity.type
_entity.pdbx_description
1 polymer ?
#
loop_
_entity_poly.entity_id
_entity_poly.type
_entity_poly.pdbx_seq_one_letter_code
_entity_poly.pdbx_strand_id
1 'polypeptide(L)'
;MASLNEKVGMFKEWIRKPLKMLRLLWFISVGISFVVMILLLTGVLEHTEITESQQDLWLEVNYQMLNLLFTILSLYQHPKWCHHFFLLCRWRPEDVSKLRKFYCKNGTEKPNERVHMMIVIILFQVSCFAQYIICGLNWGYRVSERPMGAVRLGILIAIVSASSAGLYKTFGPLGKKDHDSGGDEEAHIAPRAN
;
A
#
# COMPACT_ATOMS: atom_id res chain seq x y z
N MET A 1 19.08 29.97 14.32
CA MET A 1 18.40 30.41 13.07
C MET A 1 18.77 29.57 11.84
N ALA A 2 20.02 29.12 11.66
CA ALA A 2 20.43 28.27 10.53
C ALA A 2 19.55 27.00 10.35
N SER A 3 19.21 26.30 11.45
CA SER A 3 18.36 25.11 11.43
C SER A 3 16.92 25.37 10.94
N LEU A 4 16.35 26.55 11.18
CA LEU A 4 14.99 26.87 10.74
C LEU A 4 14.97 27.16 9.23
N ASN A 5 15.94 27.95 8.75
CA ASN A 5 16.09 28.23 7.32
C ASN A 5 16.42 26.97 6.51
N GLU A 6 17.18 26.04 7.08
CA GLU A 6 17.45 24.73 6.48
C GLU A 6 16.19 23.87 6.39
N LYS A 7 15.40 23.78 7.49
CA LYS A 7 14.10 23.09 7.48
C LYS A 7 13.11 23.71 6.48
N VAL A 8 13.05 25.04 6.41
CA VAL A 8 12.22 25.78 5.44
C VAL A 8 12.70 25.55 4.00
N GLY A 9 14.01 25.51 3.77
CA GLY A 9 14.61 25.19 2.48
C GLY A 9 14.28 23.78 2.01
N MET A 10 14.47 22.79 2.88
CA MET A 10 14.09 21.40 2.63
C MET A 10 12.58 21.25 2.40
N PHE A 11 11.74 21.96 3.16
CA PHE A 11 10.29 21.96 2.98
C PHE A 11 9.87 22.58 1.63
N LYS A 12 10.51 23.68 1.22
CA LYS A 12 10.26 24.34 -0.07
C LYS A 12 10.67 23.46 -1.25
N GLU A 13 11.81 22.77 -1.14
CA GLU A 13 12.27 21.81 -2.15
C GLU A 13 11.40 20.54 -2.17
N TRP A 14 10.87 20.14 -1.02
CA TRP A 14 9.91 19.05 -0.90
C TRP A 14 8.55 19.41 -1.52
N ILE A 15 8.02 20.62 -1.28
CA ILE A 15 6.79 21.16 -1.91
C ILE A 15 6.92 21.18 -3.43
N ARG A 16 8.11 21.50 -3.95
CA ARG A 16 8.38 21.51 -5.39
C ARG A 16 8.29 20.15 -6.07
N LYS A 17 8.17 19.04 -5.33
CA LYS A 17 7.98 17.69 -5.88
C LYS A 17 6.48 17.35 -5.89
N PRO A 18 5.74 17.64 -6.99
CA PRO A 18 4.26 17.54 -7.02
C PRO A 18 3.76 16.15 -6.65
N LEU A 19 4.52 15.10 -6.98
CA LEU A 19 4.17 13.71 -6.66
C LEU A 19 4.24 13.36 -5.17
N LYS A 20 5.07 14.06 -4.38
CA LYS A 20 5.11 13.88 -2.91
C LYS A 20 3.92 14.59 -2.26
N MET A 21 3.63 15.80 -2.71
CA MET A 21 2.47 16.59 -2.28
C MET A 21 1.15 15.86 -2.55
N LEU A 22 0.97 15.33 -3.77
CA LEU A 22 -0.24 14.61 -4.15
C LEU A 22 -0.49 13.39 -3.25
N ARG A 23 0.57 12.63 -2.93
CA ARG A 23 0.44 11.50 -2.00
C ARG A 23 0.11 11.94 -0.58
N LEU A 24 0.70 13.03 -0.09
CA LEU A 24 0.37 13.56 1.23
C LEU A 24 -1.10 14.01 1.29
N LEU A 25 -1.54 14.77 0.29
CA LEU A 25 -2.94 15.20 0.17
C LEU A 25 -3.88 13.98 0.15
N TRP A 26 -3.54 12.96 -0.63
CA TRP A 26 -4.28 11.70 -0.65
C TRP A 26 -4.40 11.05 0.75
N PHE A 27 -3.30 10.96 1.50
CA PHE A 27 -3.34 10.42 2.88
C PHE A 27 -4.20 11.26 3.81
N ILE A 28 -4.14 12.60 3.70
CA ILE A 28 -4.98 13.51 4.50
C ILE A 28 -6.46 13.29 4.14
N SER A 29 -6.80 13.25 2.85
CA SER A 29 -8.18 13.01 2.39
C SER A 29 -8.72 11.67 2.89
N VAL A 30 -7.96 10.59 2.74
CA VAL A 30 -8.36 9.26 3.25
C VAL A 30 -8.50 9.26 4.77
N GLY A 31 -7.59 9.93 5.49
CA GLY A 31 -7.65 10.05 6.94
C GLY A 31 -8.93 10.77 7.41
N ILE A 32 -9.27 11.88 6.78
CA ILE A 32 -10.52 12.62 7.07
C ILE A 32 -11.74 11.74 6.80
N SER A 33 -11.82 11.07 5.64
CA SER A 33 -12.92 10.16 5.33
C SER A 33 -13.05 9.01 6.33
N PHE A 34 -11.93 8.47 6.82
CA PHE A 34 -11.95 7.40 7.82
C PHE A 34 -12.45 7.91 9.19
N VAL A 35 -12.06 9.11 9.60
CA VAL A 35 -12.57 9.75 10.82
C VAL A 35 -14.07 10.01 10.71
N VAL A 36 -14.54 10.57 9.59
CA VAL A 36 -15.96 10.79 9.34
C VAL A 36 -16.73 9.46 9.37
N MET A 37 -16.20 8.41 8.74
CA MET A 37 -16.81 7.08 8.77
C MET A 37 -16.89 6.51 10.19
N ILE A 38 -15.86 6.65 11.02
CA ILE A 38 -15.91 6.23 12.43
C ILE A 38 -16.98 7.02 13.18
N LEU A 39 -17.04 8.35 13.03
CA LEU A 39 -18.03 9.19 13.70
C LEU A 39 -19.47 8.80 13.33
N LEU A 40 -19.70 8.45 12.06
CA LEU A 40 -21.01 7.97 11.59
C LEU A 40 -21.34 6.58 12.13
N LEU A 41 -20.36 5.67 12.21
CA LEU A 41 -20.58 4.28 12.66
C LEU A 41 -20.70 4.13 14.19
N THR A 42 -20.04 4.99 14.98
CA THR A 42 -20.07 4.89 16.45
C THR A 42 -21.30 5.53 17.08
N GLY A 43 -22.19 6.14 16.29
CA GLY A 43 -23.41 6.77 16.79
C GLY A 43 -23.15 7.98 17.70
N VAL A 44 -21.91 8.50 17.77
CA VAL A 44 -21.61 9.74 18.53
C VAL A 44 -22.47 10.92 18.02
N LEU A 45 -22.89 10.86 16.75
CA LEU A 45 -23.80 11.81 16.11
C LEU A 45 -25.30 11.51 16.32
N GLU A 46 -25.69 10.34 16.85
CA GLU A 46 -27.09 10.04 17.20
C GLU A 46 -27.58 10.97 18.31
N HIS A 47 -26.68 11.43 19.17
CA HIS A 47 -26.99 12.41 20.22
C HIS A 47 -27.32 13.82 19.65
N THR A 48 -27.16 14.05 18.35
CA THR A 48 -27.26 15.36 17.68
C THR A 48 -28.34 15.45 16.59
N GLU A 49 -29.50 14.78 16.74
CA GLU A 49 -30.69 14.93 15.87
C GLU A 49 -30.56 14.41 14.41
N ILE A 50 -29.47 13.73 14.02
CA ILE A 50 -29.34 13.19 12.65
C ILE A 50 -30.21 11.93 12.50
N THR A 51 -31.09 11.93 11.49
CA THR A 51 -31.97 10.78 11.18
C THR A 51 -31.17 9.61 10.57
N GLU A 52 -31.58 8.36 10.82
CA GLU A 52 -30.94 7.15 10.23
C GLU A 52 -30.74 7.26 8.71
N SER A 53 -31.75 7.75 7.99
CA SER A 53 -31.69 7.95 6.54
C SER A 53 -30.60 8.93 6.09
N GLN A 54 -30.30 9.95 6.91
CA GLN A 54 -29.22 10.89 6.63
C GLN A 54 -27.85 10.26 6.91
N GLN A 55 -27.74 9.45 7.97
CA GLN A 55 -26.50 8.73 8.26
C GLN A 55 -26.14 7.76 7.14
N ASP A 56 -27.11 6.99 6.62
CA ASP A 56 -26.92 6.08 5.50
C ASP A 56 -26.45 6.81 4.23
N LEU A 57 -27.04 7.97 3.94
CA LEU A 57 -26.63 8.80 2.81
C LEU A 57 -25.18 9.29 2.98
N TRP A 58 -24.82 9.78 4.16
CA TRP A 58 -23.46 10.25 4.44
C TRP A 58 -22.44 9.12 4.41
N LEU A 59 -22.79 7.93 4.89
CA LEU A 59 -21.96 6.73 4.78
C LEU A 59 -21.74 6.38 3.31
N GLU A 60 -22.79 6.36 2.50
CA GLU A 60 -22.66 6.09 1.07
C GLU A 60 -21.73 7.09 0.38
N VAL A 61 -21.92 8.40 0.61
CA VAL A 61 -21.05 9.44 0.03
C VAL A 61 -19.60 9.24 0.45
N ASN A 62 -19.34 8.94 1.73
CA ASN A 62 -17.98 8.68 2.22
C ASN A 62 -17.36 7.43 1.56
N TYR A 63 -18.12 6.35 1.41
CA TYR A 63 -17.65 5.15 0.72
C TYR A 63 -17.32 5.42 -0.75
N GLN A 64 -18.15 6.20 -1.45
CA GLN A 64 -17.90 6.56 -2.85
C GLN A 64 -16.66 7.46 -2.99
N MET A 65 -16.47 8.42 -2.08
CA MET A 65 -15.27 9.26 -2.02
C MET A 65 -13.99 8.43 -1.79
N LEU A 66 -14.01 7.50 -0.83
CA LEU A 66 -12.91 6.58 -0.59
C LEU A 66 -12.63 5.73 -1.84
N ASN A 67 -13.66 5.15 -2.45
CA ASN A 67 -13.52 4.38 -3.68
C ASN A 67 -12.84 5.22 -4.80
N LEU A 68 -13.25 6.47 -4.97
CA LEU A 68 -12.62 7.37 -5.94
C LEU A 68 -11.14 7.60 -5.63
N LEU A 69 -10.81 7.92 -4.36
CA LEU A 69 -9.44 8.15 -3.92
C LEU A 69 -8.54 6.93 -4.15
N PHE A 70 -8.99 5.73 -3.79
CA PHE A 70 -8.22 4.51 -4.01
C PHE A 70 -8.10 4.15 -5.49
N THR A 71 -9.12 4.47 -6.30
CA THR A 71 -9.06 4.28 -7.76
C THR A 71 -8.03 5.19 -8.40
N ILE A 72 -8.00 6.47 -8.04
CA ILE A 72 -6.98 7.42 -8.51
C ILE A 72 -5.58 6.95 -8.11
N LEU A 73 -5.42 6.48 -6.87
CA LEU A 73 -4.14 5.91 -6.41
C LEU A 73 -3.73 4.70 -7.26
N SER A 74 -4.67 3.80 -7.55
CA SER A 74 -4.43 2.59 -8.36
C SER A 74 -4.07 2.96 -9.79
N LEU A 75 -4.79 3.89 -10.43
CA LEU A 75 -4.47 4.43 -11.75
C LEU A 75 -3.07 5.03 -11.80
N TYR A 76 -2.68 5.77 -10.78
CA TYR A 76 -1.35 6.38 -10.69
C TYR A 76 -0.23 5.34 -10.49
N GLN A 77 -0.45 4.32 -9.66
CA GLN A 77 0.58 3.34 -9.32
C GLN A 77 0.70 2.19 -10.34
N HIS A 78 -0.38 1.82 -11.02
CA HIS A 78 -0.43 0.66 -11.90
C HIS A 78 0.63 0.68 -13.02
N PRO A 79 0.88 1.78 -13.75
CA PRO A 79 1.93 1.83 -14.76
C PRO A 79 3.32 1.49 -14.21
N LYS A 80 3.60 1.92 -12.97
CA LYS A 80 4.86 1.61 -12.30
C LYS A 80 4.98 0.12 -11.99
N TRP A 81 3.91 -0.51 -11.52
CA TRP A 81 3.90 -1.95 -11.25
C TRP A 81 4.03 -2.78 -12.53
N CYS A 82 3.37 -2.37 -13.61
CA CYS A 82 3.57 -2.95 -14.95
C CYS A 82 5.02 -2.80 -15.43
N HIS A 83 5.62 -1.63 -15.25
CA HIS A 83 7.03 -1.42 -15.60
C HIS A 83 7.95 -2.34 -14.79
N HIS A 84 7.78 -2.40 -13.46
CA HIS A 84 8.58 -3.29 -12.62
C HIS A 84 8.37 -4.77 -12.98
N PHE A 85 7.14 -5.16 -13.31
CA PHE A 85 6.82 -6.51 -13.80
C PHE A 85 7.58 -6.81 -15.09
N PHE A 86 7.57 -5.89 -16.06
CA PHE A 86 8.32 -6.03 -17.30
C PHE A 86 9.83 -6.17 -17.06
N LEU A 87 10.41 -5.33 -16.19
CA LEU A 87 11.81 -5.45 -15.77
C LEU A 87 12.11 -6.82 -15.14
N LEU A 88 11.17 -7.35 -14.37
CA LEU A 88 11.28 -8.63 -13.68
C LEU A 88 11.17 -9.85 -14.61
N CYS A 89 10.36 -9.73 -15.68
CA CYS A 89 10.29 -10.69 -16.77
C CYS A 89 11.60 -10.69 -17.59
N ARG A 90 12.13 -9.49 -17.89
CA ARG A 90 13.36 -9.31 -18.69
C ARG A 90 14.62 -9.75 -17.95
N TRP A 91 14.70 -9.49 -16.64
CA TRP A 91 15.73 -9.95 -15.71
C TRP A 91 17.19 -9.72 -16.17
N ARG A 92 17.52 -8.52 -16.66
CA ARG A 92 18.91 -8.13 -16.98
C ARG A 92 19.65 -7.60 -15.74
N PRO A 93 20.99 -7.66 -15.68
CA PRO A 93 21.76 -7.21 -14.52
C PRO A 93 21.47 -5.77 -14.08
N GLU A 94 21.32 -4.85 -15.06
CA GLU A 94 20.96 -3.45 -14.81
C GLU A 94 19.57 -3.29 -14.18
N ASP A 95 18.62 -4.11 -14.59
CA ASP A 95 17.24 -4.09 -14.10
C ASP A 95 17.16 -4.67 -12.70
N VAL A 96 17.88 -5.76 -12.48
CA VAL A 96 18.00 -6.41 -11.17
C VAL A 96 18.57 -5.41 -10.17
N SER A 97 19.62 -4.65 -10.52
CA SER A 97 20.15 -3.60 -9.64
C SER A 97 19.10 -2.52 -9.29
N LYS A 98 18.31 -2.07 -10.27
CA LYS A 98 17.22 -1.10 -10.05
C LYS A 98 16.11 -1.68 -9.16
N LEU A 99 15.70 -2.93 -9.39
CA LEU A 99 14.67 -3.62 -8.62
C LEU A 99 15.15 -3.90 -7.19
N ARG A 100 16.39 -4.36 -6.99
CA ARG A 100 17.00 -4.55 -5.66
C ARG A 100 16.98 -3.27 -4.85
N LYS A 101 17.36 -2.13 -5.42
CA LYS A 101 17.29 -0.82 -4.73
C LYS A 101 15.87 -0.45 -4.28
N PHE A 102 14.84 -0.95 -4.97
CA PHE A 102 13.45 -0.64 -4.64
C PHE A 102 12.80 -1.65 -3.68
N TYR A 103 13.15 -2.94 -3.79
CA TYR A 103 12.50 -4.05 -3.08
C TYR A 103 13.37 -4.62 -1.96
N CYS A 104 14.67 -4.79 -2.17
CA CYS A 104 15.59 -5.34 -1.18
C CYS A 104 16.10 -4.24 -0.25
N LYS A 105 16.16 -4.53 1.05
CA LYS A 105 16.82 -3.66 2.01
C LYS A 105 18.30 -3.51 1.65
N ASN A 106 18.79 -2.28 1.55
CA ASN A 106 20.16 -1.93 1.14
C ASN A 106 20.55 -2.33 -0.30
N GLY A 107 19.61 -2.85 -1.10
CA GLY A 107 19.91 -3.29 -2.47
C GLY A 107 20.82 -4.52 -2.57
N THR A 108 20.98 -5.28 -1.49
CA THR A 108 21.79 -6.50 -1.48
C THR A 108 21.09 -7.66 -2.19
N GLU A 109 21.90 -8.61 -2.68
CA GLU A 109 21.40 -9.82 -3.31
C GLU A 109 20.79 -10.75 -2.26
N LYS A 110 19.56 -11.21 -2.51
CA LYS A 110 18.85 -12.13 -1.60
C LYS A 110 18.59 -13.47 -2.30
N PRO A 111 18.58 -14.59 -1.55
CA PRO A 111 18.20 -15.88 -2.11
C PRO A 111 16.77 -15.80 -2.67
N ASN A 112 16.55 -16.35 -3.87
CA ASN A 112 15.26 -16.37 -4.55
C ASN A 112 14.57 -14.99 -4.68
N GLU A 113 15.36 -13.90 -4.72
CA GLU A 113 14.84 -12.52 -4.75
C GLU A 113 13.84 -12.26 -5.87
N ARG A 114 14.02 -12.90 -7.03
CA ARG A 114 13.10 -12.79 -8.17
C ARG A 114 11.68 -13.22 -7.79
N VAL A 115 11.55 -14.36 -7.12
CA VAL A 115 10.25 -14.91 -6.70
C VAL A 115 9.61 -14.00 -5.66
N HIS A 116 10.40 -13.53 -4.69
CA HIS A 116 9.90 -12.62 -3.67
C HIS A 116 9.43 -11.28 -4.27
N MET A 117 10.16 -10.72 -5.23
CA MET A 117 9.73 -9.53 -5.96
C MET A 117 8.47 -9.80 -6.81
N MET A 118 8.37 -10.97 -7.45
CA MET A 118 7.20 -11.37 -8.23
C MET A 118 5.94 -11.38 -7.36
N ILE A 119 6.00 -12.01 -6.17
CA ILE A 119 4.88 -12.08 -5.23
C ILE A 119 4.39 -10.67 -4.87
N VAL A 120 5.30 -9.77 -4.50
CA VAL A 120 4.95 -8.39 -4.12
C VAL A 120 4.31 -7.64 -5.28
N ILE A 121 4.86 -7.76 -6.50
CA ILE A 121 4.30 -7.08 -7.67
C ILE A 121 2.91 -7.63 -8.02
N ILE A 122 2.73 -8.95 -8.01
CA ILE A 122 1.44 -9.58 -8.28
C ILE A 122 0.39 -9.10 -7.27
N LEU A 123 0.72 -9.07 -5.98
CA LEU A 123 -0.21 -8.58 -4.95
C LEU A 123 -0.61 -7.11 -5.19
N PHE A 124 0.33 -6.24 -5.58
CA PHE A 124 -0.01 -4.87 -5.96
C PHE A 124 -0.90 -4.81 -7.21
N GLN A 125 -0.66 -5.66 -8.21
CA GLN A 125 -1.51 -5.76 -9.40
C GLN A 125 -2.93 -6.20 -9.05
N VAL A 126 -3.07 -7.23 -8.21
CA VAL A 126 -4.37 -7.72 -7.73
C VAL A 126 -5.12 -6.60 -7.00
N SER A 127 -4.44 -5.81 -6.15
CA SER A 127 -5.10 -4.67 -5.50
C SER A 127 -5.58 -3.61 -6.50
N CYS A 128 -4.82 -3.33 -7.56
CA CYS A 128 -5.23 -2.36 -8.59
C CYS A 128 -6.43 -2.87 -9.39
N PHE A 129 -6.41 -4.15 -9.82
CA PHE A 129 -7.53 -4.76 -10.55
C PHE A 129 -8.80 -4.84 -9.70
N ALA A 130 -8.68 -5.22 -8.43
CA ALA A 130 -9.80 -5.20 -7.50
C ALA A 130 -10.42 -3.79 -7.42
N GLN A 131 -9.59 -2.75 -7.37
CA GLN A 131 -10.06 -1.38 -7.35
C GLN A 131 -10.79 -0.97 -8.64
N TYR A 132 -10.33 -1.42 -9.81
CA TYR A 132 -11.02 -1.17 -11.07
C TYR A 132 -12.37 -1.88 -11.13
N ILE A 133 -12.46 -3.11 -10.62
CA ILE A 133 -13.72 -3.83 -10.52
C ILE A 133 -14.68 -3.08 -9.59
N ILE A 134 -14.25 -2.68 -8.40
CA ILE A 134 -15.08 -1.92 -7.46
C ILE A 134 -15.56 -0.61 -8.10
N CYS A 135 -14.66 0.13 -8.75
CA CYS A 135 -15.02 1.36 -9.45
C CYS A 135 -16.02 1.11 -10.58
N GLY A 136 -15.80 0.07 -11.38
CA GLY A 136 -16.71 -0.33 -12.46
C GLY A 136 -18.09 -0.73 -11.94
N LEU A 137 -18.15 -1.45 -10.82
CA LEU A 137 -19.43 -1.79 -10.16
C LEU A 137 -20.14 -0.56 -9.60
N ASN A 138 -19.40 0.38 -9.01
CA ASN A 138 -19.98 1.60 -8.45
C ASN A 138 -20.50 2.57 -9.53
N TRP A 139 -19.84 2.63 -10.69
CA TRP A 139 -20.26 3.46 -11.82
C TRP A 139 -21.32 2.78 -12.71
N GLY A 140 -21.20 1.47 -12.92
CA GLY A 140 -22.00 0.72 -13.87
C GLY A 140 -23.38 0.30 -13.36
N TYR A 141 -23.58 0.25 -12.04
CA TYR A 141 -24.86 -0.13 -11.43
C TYR A 141 -25.47 1.04 -10.65
N ARG A 142 -26.79 1.16 -10.75
CA ARG A 142 -27.57 1.99 -9.82
C ARG A 142 -27.43 1.43 -8.40
N VAL A 143 -27.56 2.30 -7.40
CA VAL A 143 -27.43 1.91 -5.98
C VAL A 143 -28.37 0.76 -5.62
N SER A 144 -29.60 0.77 -6.15
CA SER A 144 -30.61 -0.27 -5.93
C SER A 144 -30.27 -1.65 -6.53
N GLU A 145 -29.41 -1.69 -7.55
CA GLU A 145 -29.08 -2.90 -8.32
C GLU A 145 -27.63 -3.35 -8.08
N ARG A 146 -26.89 -2.61 -7.25
CA ARG A 146 -25.47 -2.85 -7.01
C ARG A 146 -25.29 -4.18 -6.29
N PRO A 147 -24.47 -5.11 -6.82
CA PRO A 147 -24.18 -6.37 -6.15
C PRO A 147 -23.28 -6.11 -4.93
N MET A 148 -23.90 -5.82 -3.78
CA MET A 148 -23.20 -5.45 -2.54
C MET A 148 -22.19 -6.51 -2.09
N GLY A 149 -22.49 -7.79 -2.31
CA GLY A 149 -21.55 -8.88 -2.04
C GLY A 149 -20.26 -8.78 -2.85
N ALA A 150 -20.36 -8.48 -4.15
CA ALA A 150 -19.20 -8.34 -5.02
C ALA A 150 -18.35 -7.11 -4.67
N VAL A 151 -18.99 -5.98 -4.33
CA VAL A 151 -18.29 -4.77 -3.88
C VAL A 151 -17.52 -5.03 -2.59
N ARG A 152 -18.16 -5.65 -1.58
CA ARG A 152 -17.51 -5.99 -0.31
C ARG A 152 -16.34 -6.96 -0.49
N LEU A 153 -16.52 -8.00 -1.31
CA LEU A 153 -15.45 -8.94 -1.65
C LEU A 153 -14.29 -8.25 -2.36
N GLY A 154 -14.58 -7.36 -3.32
CA GLY A 154 -13.56 -6.57 -4.01
C GLY A 154 -12.75 -5.71 -3.02
N ILE A 155 -13.42 -5.02 -2.09
CA ILE A 155 -12.76 -4.21 -1.05
C ILE A 155 -11.85 -5.08 -0.19
N LEU A 156 -12.32 -6.25 0.26
CA LEU A 156 -11.51 -7.19 1.04
C LEU A 156 -10.26 -7.64 0.27
N ILE A 157 -10.41 -8.02 -1.00
CA ILE A 157 -9.29 -8.43 -1.87
C ILE A 157 -8.29 -7.28 -2.02
N ALA A 158 -8.77 -6.05 -2.26
CA ALA A 158 -7.92 -4.89 -2.44
C ALA A 158 -7.09 -4.61 -1.17
N ILE A 159 -7.73 -4.58 0.00
CA ILE A 159 -7.08 -4.31 1.29
C ILE A 159 -6.08 -5.41 1.64
N VAL A 160 -6.50 -6.68 1.58
CA VAL A 160 -5.65 -7.82 1.95
C VAL A 160 -4.44 -7.86 1.03
N SER A 161 -4.63 -7.75 -0.29
CA SER A 161 -3.52 -7.82 -1.25
C SER A 161 -2.51 -6.68 -1.04
N ALA A 162 -2.98 -5.44 -0.92
CA ALA A 162 -2.09 -4.29 -0.70
C ALA A 162 -1.34 -4.37 0.64
N SER A 163 -2.04 -4.78 1.71
CA SER A 163 -1.44 -4.93 3.04
C SER A 163 -0.42 -6.05 3.07
N SER A 164 -0.75 -7.23 2.52
CA SER A 164 0.18 -8.35 2.38
C SER A 164 1.40 -7.97 1.55
N ALA A 165 1.25 -7.23 0.45
CA ALA A 165 2.38 -6.76 -0.36
C ALA A 165 3.33 -5.86 0.46
N GLY A 166 2.76 -4.91 1.21
CA GLY A 166 3.52 -4.00 2.07
C GLY A 166 4.24 -4.71 3.22
N LEU A 167 3.53 -5.61 3.91
CA LEU A 167 4.09 -6.41 5.01
C LEU A 167 5.17 -7.37 4.49
N TYR A 168 4.92 -8.08 3.39
CA TYR A 168 5.88 -9.02 2.81
C TYR A 168 7.14 -8.31 2.33
N LYS A 169 7.00 -7.13 1.72
CA LYS A 169 8.14 -6.30 1.34
C LYS A 169 8.97 -5.87 2.57
N THR A 170 8.32 -5.54 3.69
CA THR A 170 8.98 -4.96 4.86
C THR A 170 9.57 -6.01 5.80
N PHE A 171 8.83 -7.09 6.07
CA PHE A 171 9.17 -8.12 7.05
C PHE A 171 9.57 -9.45 6.42
N GLY A 172 9.33 -9.63 5.12
CA GLY A 172 9.70 -10.85 4.40
C GLY A 172 11.19 -10.92 4.08
N PRO A 173 11.59 -11.92 3.27
CA PRO A 173 12.99 -12.18 2.93
C PRO A 173 13.71 -10.98 2.30
N LEU A 174 12.97 -10.11 1.59
CA LEU A 174 13.47 -8.88 0.98
C LEU A 174 13.84 -7.80 2.01
N GLY A 175 13.18 -7.79 3.16
CA GLY A 175 13.35 -6.79 4.22
C GLY A 175 14.34 -7.19 5.31
N LYS A 176 14.76 -8.46 5.36
CA LYS A 176 15.78 -8.93 6.29
C LYS A 176 17.13 -8.26 5.99
N LYS A 177 17.79 -7.76 7.02
CA LYS A 177 19.22 -7.40 6.91
C LYS A 177 19.99 -8.69 6.64
N ASP A 178 21.06 -8.62 5.85
CA ASP A 178 21.98 -9.75 5.77
C ASP A 178 22.44 -10.08 7.20
N HIS A 179 22.32 -11.36 7.58
CA HIS A 179 22.94 -11.80 8.83
C HIS A 179 24.43 -11.50 8.70
N ASP A 180 24.98 -10.85 9.73
CA ASP A 180 26.41 -10.79 9.93
C ASP A 180 26.98 -12.18 9.69
N SER A 181 27.89 -12.31 8.72
CA SER A 181 28.79 -13.44 8.64
C SER A 181 29.86 -13.28 9.73
N GLY A 182 29.42 -13.29 10.98
CA GLY A 182 30.24 -13.03 12.16
C GLY A 182 29.45 -13.36 13.44
N GLY A 183 29.66 -14.57 13.95
CA GLY A 183 29.10 -15.03 15.21
C GLY A 183 28.18 -16.24 15.04
N ASP A 184 28.79 -17.40 14.80
CA ASP A 184 28.44 -18.69 15.41
C ASP A 184 29.55 -19.70 15.00
N GLU A 185 30.81 -19.34 15.29
CA GLU A 185 31.79 -20.34 15.73
C GLU A 185 31.53 -20.56 17.22
N GLU A 186 31.59 -21.81 17.67
CA GLU A 186 31.26 -22.30 19.03
C GLU A 186 29.79 -22.59 19.30
N ALA A 187 29.34 -23.79 18.90
CA ALA A 187 28.88 -24.81 19.86
C ALA A 187 28.27 -26.00 19.13
N HIS A 188 29.10 -26.91 18.57
CA HIS A 188 28.68 -28.32 18.42
C HIS A 188 29.82 -29.31 18.12
N ILE A 189 30.92 -29.32 18.88
CA ILE A 189 31.74 -30.54 19.02
C ILE A 189 32.25 -30.64 20.46
N ALA A 190 31.52 -31.36 21.31
CA ALA A 190 32.03 -31.84 22.59
C ALA A 190 32.99 -33.03 22.34
N PRO A 191 34.23 -33.04 22.85
CA PRO A 191 35.02 -34.25 22.91
C PRO A 191 34.67 -35.05 24.18
N ARG A 192 34.44 -36.35 23.97
CA ARG A 192 34.31 -37.41 24.97
C ARG A 192 35.36 -37.30 26.08
N ALA A 193 34.91 -37.52 27.31
CA ALA A 193 35.74 -37.90 28.43
C ALA A 193 36.57 -39.16 28.13
N ASN A 194 37.85 -39.11 28.50
CA ASN A 194 38.66 -40.24 28.95
C ASN A 194 39.64 -39.70 29.99
#